data_AF-A0A3M5WZH2-F1
#
_entry.id   AF-A0A3M5WZH2-F1
#
_cell.length_a   1.000
_cell.length_b   1.000
_cell.length_c   1.000
_cell.angle_alpha   90.00
_cell.angle_beta   90.00
_cell.angle_gamma   90.00
#
_symmetry.space_group_name_H-M   'P 1'
#
loop_
_entity.id
_entity.type
_entity.pdbx_description
1 polymer ?
#
loop_
_entity_poly.entity_id
_entity_poly.type
_entity_poly.pdbx_seq_one_letter_code
_entity_poly.pdbx_strand_id
1 'polypeptide(L)'
;MGSFACRNIYNRANARLSQHATANALDMAGFRLADGQRIGVLKDWGDEGNKGRFLRLLRDGACKNFSTVLGPDYNAAHRDHFHVDMGRWSVCK
;
A
#
# COMPACT_ATOMS: atom_id res chain seq x y z
N MET A 1 3.13 -7.65 -5.64
CA MET A 1 3.73 -6.56 -4.84
C MET A 1 5.09 -6.24 -5.41
N GLY A 2 5.56 -5.00 -5.25
CA GLY A 2 6.95 -4.65 -5.54
C GLY A 2 7.13 -3.14 -5.66
N SER A 3 8.27 -2.73 -6.22
CA SER A 3 8.51 -1.35 -6.65
C SER A 3 8.31 -1.20 -8.16
N PHE A 4 8.83 -2.16 -8.95
CA PHE A 4 8.77 -2.14 -10.41
C PHE A 4 8.08 -3.38 -10.99
N ALA A 5 7.19 -3.14 -11.95
CA ALA A 5 6.61 -4.16 -12.82
C ALA A 5 6.00 -3.47 -14.05
N CYS A 6 6.62 -3.67 -15.23
CA CYS A 6 6.12 -3.12 -16.48
C CYS A 6 4.83 -3.84 -16.93
N ARG A 7 3.67 -3.30 -16.52
CA ARG A 7 2.34 -3.84 -16.83
C ARG A 7 1.25 -2.79 -16.70
N ASN A 8 0.12 -3.05 -17.35
CA ASN A 8 -1.11 -2.30 -17.14
C ASN A 8 -1.70 -2.57 -15.75
N ILE A 9 -2.56 -1.65 -15.30
CA ILE A 9 -3.32 -1.81 -14.06
C ILE A 9 -4.10 -3.13 -14.12
N TYR A 10 -3.96 -3.95 -13.06
CA TYR A 10 -4.54 -5.29 -12.95
C TYR A 10 -4.24 -6.24 -14.13
N ASN A 11 -3.15 -6.02 -14.89
CA ASN A 11 -2.82 -6.77 -16.10
C ASN A 11 -3.91 -6.73 -17.20
N ARG A 12 -4.79 -5.72 -17.18
CA ARG A 12 -5.85 -5.59 -18.19
C ARG A 12 -5.27 -5.03 -19.49
N ALA A 13 -5.52 -5.70 -20.61
CA ALA A 13 -4.96 -5.33 -21.93
C ALA A 13 -5.24 -3.86 -22.32
N ASN A 14 -6.44 -3.36 -22.03
CA ASN A 14 -6.89 -2.02 -22.41
C ASN A 14 -6.92 -1.00 -21.24
N ALA A 15 -6.20 -1.27 -20.14
CA ALA A 15 -6.06 -0.31 -19.05
C ALA A 15 -4.78 0.53 -19.22
N ARG A 16 -4.74 1.70 -18.57
CA ARG A 16 -3.51 2.49 -18.47
C ARG A 16 -2.38 1.71 -17.78
N LEU A 17 -1.15 2.14 -18.04
CA LEU A 17 0.03 1.64 -17.33
C LEU A 17 -0.11 1.87 -15.82
N SER A 18 0.30 0.85 -15.06
CA SER A 18 0.42 0.94 -13.60
C SER A 18 1.52 1.93 -13.22
N GLN A 19 1.44 2.56 -12.04
CA GLN A 19 2.54 3.38 -11.52
C GLN A 19 3.80 2.55 -11.23
N HIS A 20 3.66 1.23 -10.99
CA HIS A 20 4.80 0.31 -10.95
C HIS A 20 5.53 0.16 -12.28
N ALA A 21 4.90 0.46 -13.42
CA ALA A 21 5.55 0.32 -14.72
C ALA A 21 6.69 1.32 -14.92
N THR A 22 6.72 2.38 -14.12
CA THR A 22 7.75 3.42 -14.13
C THR A 22 8.46 3.54 -12.77
N ALA A 23 8.35 2.52 -11.91
CA ALA A 23 8.86 2.53 -10.53
C ALA A 23 8.39 3.72 -9.68
N ASN A 24 7.22 4.31 -10.02
CA ASN A 24 6.62 5.43 -9.28
C ASN A 24 5.70 4.95 -8.14
N ALA A 25 5.72 3.64 -7.84
CA ALA A 25 4.90 3.04 -6.80
C ALA A 25 5.69 2.06 -5.95
N LEU A 26 5.23 1.88 -4.71
CA LEU A 26 5.80 0.94 -3.74
C LEU A 26 4.67 0.18 -3.04
N ASP A 27 4.83 -1.14 -2.94
CA ASP A 27 3.96 -1.98 -2.12
C ASP A 27 4.66 -2.39 -0.82
N MET A 28 4.02 -2.18 0.33
CA MET A 28 4.53 -2.51 1.66
C MET A 28 3.60 -3.50 2.36
N ALA A 29 4.06 -4.74 2.56
CA ALA A 29 3.28 -5.79 3.22
C ALA A 29 3.43 -5.79 4.76
N GLY A 30 4.44 -5.10 5.31
CA GLY A 30 4.69 -5.06 6.74
C GLY A 30 6.04 -4.45 7.12
N PHE A 31 6.30 -4.44 8.43
CA PHE A 31 7.41 -3.77 9.07
C PHE A 31 8.08 -4.69 10.08
N ARG A 32 9.40 -4.58 10.17
CA ARG A 32 10.20 -5.16 11.25
C ARG A 32 10.79 -4.01 12.06
N LEU A 33 10.48 -3.96 13.34
CA LEU A 33 11.00 -2.95 14.25
C LEU A 33 12.37 -3.37 14.80
N ALA A 34 13.10 -2.41 15.38
CA ALA A 34 14.45 -2.63 15.90
C ALA A 34 14.50 -3.67 17.03
N ASP A 35 13.42 -3.79 17.81
CA ASP A 35 13.26 -4.81 18.86
C ASP A 35 12.93 -6.21 18.31
N GLY A 36 12.84 -6.37 16.98
CA GLY A 36 12.50 -7.62 16.31
C GLY A 36 11.01 -7.86 16.11
N GLN A 37 10.13 -6.99 16.62
CA GLN A 37 8.69 -7.11 16.42
C GLN A 37 8.35 -7.04 14.92
N ARG A 38 7.46 -7.94 14.49
CA ARG A 38 6.90 -7.95 13.13
C ARG A 38 5.46 -7.47 13.15
N ILE A 39 5.15 -6.54 12.25
CA ILE A 39 3.83 -5.97 12.02
C ILE A 39 3.48 -6.19 10.55
N GLY A 40 2.54 -7.08 10.25
CA GLY A 40 2.12 -7.38 8.88
C GLY A 40 0.75 -6.79 8.59
N VAL A 41 0.57 -6.18 7.40
CA VAL A 41 -0.71 -5.57 7.00
C VAL A 41 -1.84 -6.61 7.03
N LEU A 42 -1.65 -7.77 6.38
CA LEU A 42 -2.66 -8.83 6.33
C LEU A 42 -3.09 -9.33 7.71
N LYS A 43 -2.14 -9.44 8.66
CA LYS A 43 -2.35 -10.05 9.96
C LYS A 43 -2.89 -9.06 10.98
N ASP A 44 -2.34 -7.84 10.98
CA ASP A 44 -2.47 -6.91 12.09
C ASP A 44 -3.34 -5.68 11.73
N TRP A 45 -3.90 -5.56 10.51
CA TRP A 45 -4.76 -4.42 10.13
C TRP A 45 -5.97 -4.24 11.05
N GLY A 46 -6.67 -5.33 11.31
CA GLY A 46 -7.84 -5.37 12.19
C GLY A 46 -7.52 -5.39 13.68
N ASP A 47 -6.24 -5.30 14.07
CA ASP A 47 -5.85 -5.24 15.47
C ASP A 47 -6.32 -3.92 16.10
N GLU A 48 -7.06 -4.01 17.20
CA GLU A 48 -7.46 -2.85 18.02
C GLU A 48 -6.31 -2.35 18.91
N GLY A 49 -5.26 -3.17 19.09
CA GLY A 49 -4.05 -2.84 19.82
C GLY A 49 -3.04 -1.98 19.05
N ASN A 50 -1.80 -2.00 19.55
CA ASN A 50 -0.73 -1.12 19.09
C ASN A 50 -0.32 -1.37 17.63
N LYS A 51 -0.43 -2.60 17.12
CA LYS A 51 0.04 -2.90 15.76
C LYS A 51 -0.93 -2.36 14.71
N GLY A 52 -2.23 -2.58 14.90
CA GLY A 52 -3.23 -1.98 14.00
C GLY A 52 -3.25 -0.46 14.12
N ARG A 53 -3.07 0.09 15.33
CA ARG A 53 -2.92 1.55 15.51
C ARG A 53 -1.71 2.09 14.74
N PHE A 54 -0.56 1.40 14.79
CA PHE A 54 0.63 1.75 14.03
C PHE A 54 0.36 1.75 12.52
N LEU A 55 -0.31 0.71 11.99
CA LEU A 55 -0.64 0.62 10.57
C LEU A 55 -1.60 1.74 10.12
N ARG A 56 -2.62 2.07 10.93
CA ARG A 56 -3.55 3.19 10.65
C ARG A 56 -2.81 4.53 10.61
N LEU A 57 -1.94 4.78 11.59
CA LEU A 57 -1.09 5.99 11.62
C LEU A 57 -0.15 6.06 10.41
N LEU A 58 0.44 4.93 10.01
CA LEU A 58 1.32 4.86 8.85
C LEU A 58 0.56 5.20 7.56
N ARG A 59 -0.63 4.62 7.37
CA ARG A 59 -1.51 4.96 6.24
C ARG A 59 -1.91 6.43 6.25
N ASP A 60 -2.33 6.98 7.40
CA ASP A 60 -2.68 8.40 7.51
C ASP A 60 -1.52 9.34 7.22
N GLY A 61 -0.31 8.99 7.68
CA GLY A 61 0.91 9.71 7.36
C GLY A 61 1.27 9.65 5.88
N ALA A 62 1.11 8.47 5.26
CA ALA A 62 1.34 8.28 3.83
C ALA A 62 0.39 9.16 2.99
N CYS A 63 -0.89 9.24 3.37
CA CYS A 63 -1.87 10.06 2.63
C CYS A 63 -1.55 11.56 2.58
N LYS A 64 -0.64 12.04 3.46
CA LYS A 64 -0.17 13.44 3.42
C LYS A 64 0.94 13.69 2.40
N ASN A 65 1.63 12.64 1.97
CA ASN A 65 2.84 12.72 1.13
C ASN A 65 2.66 12.08 -0.24
N PHE A 66 1.82 11.05 -0.34
CA PHE A 66 1.54 10.33 -1.57
C PHE A 66 0.20 10.75 -2.17
N SER A 67 0.11 10.69 -3.51
CA SER A 67 -1.14 11.00 -4.21
C SER A 67 -2.15 9.87 -4.06
N THR A 68 -1.69 8.63 -4.20
CA THR A 68 -2.49 7.42 -4.02
C THR A 68 -1.97 6.63 -2.83
N VAL A 69 -2.84 6.24 -1.91
CA VAL A 69 -2.61 5.25 -0.87
C VAL A 69 -3.78 4.26 -0.89
N LEU A 70 -3.49 3.00 -1.20
CA LEU A 70 -4.48 1.92 -1.24
C LEU A 70 -4.08 0.84 -0.24
N GLY A 71 -4.97 0.48 0.66
CA GLY A 71 -4.79 -0.56 1.66
C GLY A 71 -5.98 -1.50 1.76
N PRO A 72 -6.11 -2.21 2.89
CA PRO A 72 -7.12 -3.26 3.04
C PRO A 72 -8.57 -2.76 2.93
N ASP A 73 -8.82 -1.49 3.24
CA ASP A 73 -10.16 -0.89 3.16
C ASP A 73 -10.52 -0.42 1.73
N TYR A 74 -9.59 -0.48 0.77
CA TYR A 74 -9.87 -0.10 -0.62
C TYR A 74 -10.54 -1.22 -1.42
N ASN A 75 -9.90 -2.39 -1.50
CA ASN A 75 -10.45 -3.59 -2.13
C ASN A 75 -9.61 -4.85 -1.84
N ALA A 76 -10.12 -6.01 -2.27
CA ALA A 76 -9.49 -7.31 -2.08
C ALA A 76 -8.06 -7.42 -2.65
N ALA A 77 -7.71 -6.64 -3.68
CA ALA A 77 -6.37 -6.69 -4.27
C ALA A 77 -5.29 -6.05 -3.38
N HIS A 78 -5.69 -5.22 -2.40
CA HIS A 78 -4.79 -4.51 -1.48
C HIS A 78 -4.98 -4.96 -0.02
N ARG A 79 -5.59 -6.14 0.19
CA ARG A 79 -5.91 -6.67 1.51
C ARG A 79 -4.68 -6.97 2.39
N ASP A 80 -3.51 -7.11 1.77
CA ASP A 80 -2.29 -7.63 2.39
C ASP A 80 -1.09 -6.68 2.27
N HIS A 81 -1.27 -5.49 1.70
CA HIS A 81 -0.24 -4.47 1.57
C HIS A 81 -0.83 -3.06 1.44
N PHE A 82 0.00 -2.05 1.73
CA PHE A 82 -0.23 -0.69 1.25
C PHE A 82 0.45 -0.49 -0.10
N HIS A 83 -0.31 -0.02 -1.08
CA HIS A 83 0.21 0.55 -2.32
C HIS A 83 0.29 2.06 -2.19
N VAL A 84 1.43 2.65 -2.49
CA VAL A 84 1.61 4.11 -2.50
C VAL A 84 2.21 4.58 -3.82
N ASP A 85 1.73 5.69 -4.37
CA ASP A 85 2.26 6.28 -5.60
C ASP A 85 2.09 7.81 -5.69
N MET A 86 2.84 8.42 -6.61
CA MET A 86 2.78 9.87 -6.94
C MET A 86 2.05 10.13 -8.27
N GLY A 87 1.12 9.26 -8.64
CA GLY A 87 0.34 9.39 -9.86
C GLY A 87 -0.61 10.58 -9.83
N ARG A 88 -1.21 10.90 -10.98
CA ARG A 88 -2.09 12.08 -11.13
C ARG A 88 -3.43 11.98 -10.40
N TRP A 89 -3.73 10.86 -9.74
CA TRP A 89 -5.00 10.61 -9.07
C TRP A 89 -4.81 10.73 -7.56
N SER A 90 -5.80 11.29 -6.87
CA SER A 90 -5.78 11.38 -5.42
C SER A 90 -6.77 10.42 -4.80
N VAL A 91 -6.28 9.48 -3.98
CA VAL A 91 -7.10 8.53 -3.23
C VAL A 91 -6.36 8.09 -1.97
N CYS A 92 -7.08 8.03 -0.85
CA CYS A 92 -6.59 7.52 0.42
C CYS A 92 -7.63 6.57 0.99
N LYS A 93 -7.40 5.27 0.86
CA LYS A 93 -8.32 4.19 1.25
C LYS A 93 -7.55 3.02 1.83
#